data_AF-A0A9C7QWE0-F1
#
_entry.id   AF-A0A9C7QWE0-F1
#
_cell.length_a   1.000
_cell.length_b   1.000
_cell.length_c   1.000
_cell.angle_alpha   90.00
_cell.angle_beta   90.00
_cell.angle_gamma   90.00
#
_symmetry.space_group_name_H-M   'P 1'
#
loop_
_entity.id
_entity.type
_entity.pdbx_description
1 polymer ?
#
loop_
_entity_poly.entity_id
_entity_poly.type
_entity_poly.pdbx_seq_one_letter_code
_entity_poly.pdbx_strand_id
1 'polypeptide(L)'
;MPIFPRLTSATPSNELDCILEYAKLPQVEWRAGDKIFLRNIRNFRYNGTKDDYLPSWYDDEFTLDELTTVDVISSYWSGNTIAHLFLSFGFKDGRHLAISIETRRRINQIYSTWRGFFKHYTLTYVLADERDLIGVRTDVRKERVYLYSVKIPAETAQALFINYLGRIEKLSLQPEFYNTFNNNCTTNILHHAASVSPEIKFNWKVLVSGYADKYIYELGLLDSRLPFKKLKEISLIRRPSDAAIADDYSKSIRLPS
;
A
#
# COMPACT_ATOMS: atom_id res chain seq x y z
N MET A 1 0.64 24.81 40.63
CA MET A 1 1.68 24.23 39.75
C MET A 1 0.97 23.56 38.57
N PRO A 2 1.08 24.08 37.34
CA PRO A 2 0.52 23.40 36.19
C PRO A 2 1.42 22.21 35.84
N ILE A 3 0.83 21.02 35.82
CA ILE A 3 1.47 19.81 35.31
C ILE A 3 1.43 19.93 33.78
N PHE A 4 2.52 20.40 33.17
CA PHE A 4 2.72 20.18 31.75
C PHE A 4 2.87 18.68 31.51
N PRO A 5 2.05 18.03 30.67
CA PRO A 5 2.35 16.68 30.25
C PRO A 5 3.69 16.74 29.53
N ARG A 6 4.68 15.96 29.99
CA ARG A 6 5.93 15.72 29.24
C ARG A 6 5.52 15.36 27.82
N LEU A 7 5.77 16.25 26.86
CA LEU A 7 5.79 15.90 25.45
C LEU A 7 6.86 14.83 25.30
N THR A 8 6.43 13.57 25.30
CA THR A 8 7.28 12.43 25.02
C THR A 8 7.80 12.63 23.60
N SER A 9 9.04 13.10 23.48
CA SER A 9 9.85 12.88 22.29
C SER A 9 10.04 11.36 22.17
N ALA A 10 9.04 10.67 21.62
CA ALA A 10 9.18 9.26 21.31
C ALA A 10 10.24 9.16 20.21
N THR A 11 11.21 8.28 20.37
CA THR A 11 12.06 7.85 19.24
C THR A 11 11.21 6.90 18.40
N PRO A 12 11.31 6.91 17.06
CA PRO A 12 10.67 5.85 16.26
C PRO A 12 11.28 4.51 16.70
N SER A 13 10.45 3.49 16.83
CA SER A 13 10.89 2.17 17.32
C SER A 13 10.13 1.04 16.66
N ASN A 14 10.86 -0.06 16.43
CA ASN A 14 10.32 -1.33 15.94
C ASN A 14 9.79 -2.24 17.06
N GLU A 15 10.05 -1.89 18.32
CA GLU A 15 9.70 -2.67 19.51
C GLU A 15 8.43 -2.17 20.21
N LEU A 16 7.64 -1.34 19.54
CA LEU A 16 6.44 -0.74 20.13
C LEU A 16 5.28 -1.73 20.26
N ASP A 17 4.55 -1.66 21.37
CA ASP A 17 3.24 -2.33 21.53
C ASP A 17 2.23 -1.76 20.53
N CYS A 18 2.05 -2.49 19.43
CA CYS A 18 1.19 -2.10 18.32
C CYS A 18 -0.06 -2.97 18.25
N ILE A 19 -1.09 -2.44 17.60
CA ILE A 19 -2.27 -3.24 17.25
C ILE A 19 -1.87 -4.42 16.35
N LEU A 20 -2.69 -5.48 16.35
CA LEU A 20 -2.37 -6.74 15.67
C LEU A 20 -2.06 -6.56 14.18
N GLU A 21 -2.71 -5.62 13.49
CA GLU A 21 -2.49 -5.34 12.06
C GLU A 21 -1.04 -4.96 11.72
N TYR A 22 -0.27 -4.52 12.73
CA TYR A 22 1.14 -4.11 12.62
C TYR A 22 2.05 -4.80 13.65
N ALA A 23 1.62 -5.93 14.21
CA ALA A 23 2.36 -6.65 15.24
C ALA A 23 3.68 -7.24 14.70
N LYS A 24 3.68 -7.71 13.45
CA LYS A 24 4.88 -8.22 12.77
C LYS A 24 5.34 -7.25 11.68
N LEU A 25 6.64 -6.99 11.65
CA LEU A 25 7.27 -6.21 10.58
C LEU A 25 7.68 -7.13 9.43
N PRO A 26 7.49 -6.71 8.17
CA PRO A 26 8.00 -7.47 7.04
C PRO A 26 9.53 -7.55 7.08
N GLN A 27 10.08 -8.68 6.64
CA GLN A 27 11.52 -8.86 6.48
C GLN A 27 11.83 -9.35 5.06
N VAL A 28 12.97 -8.93 4.55
CA VAL A 28 13.46 -9.25 3.21
C VAL A 28 14.76 -10.03 3.35
N GLU A 29 14.81 -11.21 2.73
CA GLU A 29 16.03 -12.01 2.58
C GLU A 29 16.36 -12.14 1.09
N TRP A 30 17.47 -11.54 0.67
CA TRP A 30 17.99 -11.67 -0.69
C TRP A 30 18.71 -13.02 -0.86
N ARG A 31 18.30 -13.81 -1.84
CA ARG A 31 18.86 -15.14 -2.13
C ARG A 31 19.48 -15.18 -3.52
N ALA A 32 20.29 -16.21 -3.77
CA ALA A 32 20.92 -16.40 -5.08
C ALA A 32 19.89 -16.65 -6.18
N GLY A 33 20.22 -16.23 -7.42
CA GLY A 33 19.39 -16.46 -8.60
C GLY A 33 18.08 -15.65 -8.61
N ASP A 34 18.17 -14.36 -8.27
CA ASP A 34 17.05 -13.41 -8.26
C ASP A 34 15.84 -13.83 -7.42
N LYS A 35 16.10 -14.67 -6.42
CA LYS A 35 15.13 -15.14 -5.43
C LYS A 35 15.11 -14.20 -4.25
N ILE A 36 13.90 -13.89 -3.80
CA ILE A 36 13.64 -12.99 -2.69
C ILE A 36 12.69 -13.73 -1.75
N PHE A 37 13.14 -13.98 -0.53
CA PHE A 37 12.30 -14.58 0.49
C PHE A 37 11.76 -13.50 1.42
N LEU A 38 10.44 -13.43 1.50
CA LEU A 38 9.73 -12.41 2.25
C LEU A 38 9.08 -13.07 3.46
N ARG A 39 9.35 -12.50 4.64
CA ARG A 39 8.71 -12.95 5.89
C ARG A 39 7.62 -12.01 6.34
N ASN A 40 6.68 -12.57 7.10
CA ASN A 40 5.57 -11.83 7.68
C ASN A 40 4.69 -11.14 6.63
N ILE A 41 4.40 -11.84 5.53
CA ILE A 41 3.39 -11.40 4.56
C ILE A 41 2.02 -11.55 5.22
N ARG A 42 1.33 -10.43 5.41
CA ARG A 42 0.05 -10.38 6.11
C ARG A 42 -1.06 -11.00 5.27
N ASN A 43 -1.90 -11.80 5.92
CA ASN A 43 -2.96 -12.55 5.26
C ASN A 43 -4.21 -12.65 6.13
N PHE A 44 -4.67 -11.51 6.67
CA PHE A 44 -5.81 -11.48 7.57
C PHE A 44 -7.10 -11.88 6.84
N ARG A 45 -8.01 -12.54 7.57
CA ARG A 45 -9.38 -12.82 7.10
C ARG A 45 -10.36 -12.02 7.93
N TYR A 46 -11.37 -11.46 7.29
CA TYR A 46 -12.36 -10.62 7.93
C TYR A 46 -13.73 -11.30 7.90
N ASN A 47 -14.41 -11.32 9.04
CA ASN A 47 -15.73 -11.90 9.20
C ASN A 47 -16.79 -10.78 9.26
N GLY A 48 -17.01 -10.12 8.13
CA GLY A 48 -18.09 -9.14 7.95
C GLY A 48 -17.87 -7.75 8.59
N THR A 49 -17.01 -7.61 9.61
CA THR A 49 -16.66 -6.29 10.18
C THR A 49 -15.15 -6.07 10.24
N LYS A 50 -14.71 -4.81 10.35
CA LYS A 50 -13.28 -4.46 10.35
C LYS A 50 -12.57 -4.90 11.64
N ASP A 51 -13.32 -5.11 12.71
CA ASP A 51 -12.81 -5.43 14.05
C ASP A 51 -12.98 -6.94 14.36
N ASP A 52 -13.67 -7.69 13.49
CA ASP A 52 -13.77 -9.15 13.54
C ASP A 52 -12.90 -9.75 12.42
N TYR A 53 -11.69 -10.15 12.79
CA TYR A 53 -10.72 -10.72 11.88
C TYR A 53 -9.90 -11.83 12.53
N LEU A 54 -9.41 -12.73 11.68
CA LEU A 54 -8.46 -13.78 12.02
C LEU A 54 -7.06 -13.34 11.56
N PRO A 55 -6.17 -12.94 12.48
CA PRO A 55 -4.81 -12.57 12.15
C PRO A 55 -4.03 -13.75 11.59
N SER A 56 -3.31 -13.55 10.49
CA SER A 56 -2.42 -14.55 9.91
C SER A 56 -1.29 -13.89 9.15
N TRP A 57 -0.13 -14.56 9.14
CA TRP A 57 1.03 -14.21 8.34
C TRP A 57 1.66 -15.48 7.79
N TYR A 58 2.26 -15.38 6.62
CA TYR A 58 3.04 -16.44 6.02
C TYR A 58 4.36 -15.88 5.49
N ASP A 59 5.30 -16.79 5.23
CA ASP A 59 6.56 -16.49 4.58
C ASP A 59 6.53 -17.16 3.20
N ASP A 60 7.09 -16.51 2.18
CA ASP A 60 7.08 -17.04 0.81
C ASP A 60 8.30 -16.56 0.00
N GLU A 61 8.62 -17.31 -1.06
CA GLU A 61 9.68 -16.99 -2.01
C GLU A 61 9.08 -16.46 -3.33
N PHE A 62 9.67 -15.37 -3.82
CA PHE A 62 9.35 -14.75 -5.11
C PHE A 62 10.61 -14.72 -5.98
N THR A 63 10.42 -14.88 -7.28
CA THR A 63 11.49 -14.71 -8.27
C THR A 63 11.26 -13.43 -9.04
N LEU A 64 12.27 -12.56 -9.08
CA LEU A 64 12.15 -11.22 -9.67
C LEU A 64 11.75 -11.27 -11.15
N ASP A 65 12.27 -12.22 -11.91
CA ASP A 65 11.95 -12.45 -13.32
C ASP A 65 10.53 -12.93 -13.60
N GLU A 66 9.80 -13.30 -12.54
CA GLU A 66 8.37 -13.62 -12.63
C GLU A 66 7.48 -12.40 -12.42
N LEU A 67 8.02 -11.26 -11.99
CA LEU A 67 7.25 -10.03 -11.81
C LEU A 67 6.90 -9.44 -13.18
N THR A 68 5.61 -9.28 -13.44
CA THR A 68 5.09 -8.91 -14.77
C THR A 68 4.26 -7.64 -14.77
N THR A 69 3.62 -7.30 -13.65
CA THR A 69 2.68 -6.19 -13.59
C THR A 69 2.82 -5.40 -12.30
N VAL A 70 2.47 -4.13 -12.37
CA VAL A 70 2.29 -3.26 -11.21
C VAL A 70 0.94 -2.59 -11.36
N ASP A 71 0.12 -2.71 -10.32
CA ASP A 71 -1.14 -2.00 -10.21
C ASP A 71 -1.03 -0.93 -9.12
N VAL A 72 -1.55 0.26 -9.42
CA VAL A 72 -1.76 1.32 -8.43
C VAL A 72 -3.17 1.17 -7.87
N ILE A 73 -3.26 1.00 -6.56
CA ILE A 73 -4.53 0.93 -5.84
C ILE A 73 -4.81 2.26 -5.17
N SER A 74 -5.99 2.81 -5.38
CA SER A 74 -6.45 4.06 -4.78
C SER A 74 -7.74 3.86 -4.00
N SER A 75 -7.67 4.00 -2.68
CA SER A 75 -8.79 3.78 -1.77
C SER A 75 -9.31 5.08 -1.17
N TYR A 76 -10.59 5.38 -1.37
CA TYR A 76 -11.25 6.58 -0.87
C TYR A 76 -12.28 6.21 0.20
N TRP A 77 -12.00 6.58 1.45
CA TRP A 77 -12.91 6.37 2.58
C TRP A 77 -13.80 7.58 2.88
N SER A 78 -13.42 8.79 2.44
CA SER A 78 -14.22 10.00 2.62
C SER A 78 -13.87 11.06 1.57
N GLY A 79 -14.88 11.57 0.88
CA GLY A 79 -14.71 12.57 -0.18
C GLY A 79 -13.85 12.07 -1.35
N ASN A 80 -13.41 13.01 -2.19
CA ASN A 80 -12.64 12.71 -3.40
C ASN A 80 -11.21 13.28 -3.36
N THR A 81 -10.85 13.98 -2.29
CA THR A 81 -9.60 14.75 -2.20
C THR A 81 -8.47 13.98 -1.52
N ILE A 82 -8.79 13.01 -0.66
CA ILE A 82 -7.79 12.17 0.00
C ILE A 82 -8.07 10.71 -0.35
N ALA A 83 -7.04 10.07 -0.89
CA ALA A 83 -6.99 8.63 -1.11
C ALA A 83 -5.83 8.01 -0.34
N HIS A 84 -5.99 6.75 0.05
CA HIS A 84 -4.89 5.90 0.44
C HIS A 84 -4.36 5.18 -0.79
N LEU A 85 -3.08 5.36 -1.09
CA LEU A 85 -2.44 4.79 -2.27
C LEU A 85 -1.42 3.73 -1.86
N PHE A 86 -1.40 2.65 -2.62
CA PHE A 86 -0.44 1.57 -2.46
C PHE A 86 -0.32 0.78 -3.77
N LEU A 87 0.68 -0.09 -3.85
CA LEU A 87 0.96 -0.86 -5.07
C LEU A 87 0.63 -2.33 -4.87
N SER A 88 0.28 -3.00 -5.96
CA SER A 88 0.23 -4.46 -6.04
C SER A 88 1.15 -4.92 -7.16
N PHE A 89 1.99 -5.91 -6.87
CA PHE A 89 2.95 -6.48 -7.82
C PHE A 89 2.47 -7.86 -8.24
N GLY A 90 2.18 -8.05 -9.53
CA GLY A 90 1.67 -9.31 -10.08
C GLY A 90 2.77 -10.15 -10.72
N PHE A 91 2.69 -11.46 -10.49
CA PHE A 91 3.66 -12.45 -10.93
C PHE A 91 3.09 -13.37 -12.02
N LYS A 92 3.97 -14.03 -12.81
CA LYS A 92 3.60 -14.93 -13.92
C LYS A 92 2.68 -16.07 -13.51
N ASP A 93 2.79 -16.54 -12.27
CA ASP A 93 1.98 -17.61 -11.70
C ASP A 93 0.59 -17.14 -11.22
N GLY A 94 0.29 -15.85 -11.36
CA GLY A 94 -0.98 -15.25 -10.95
C GLY A 94 -1.02 -14.75 -9.50
N ARG A 95 0.05 -14.97 -8.72
CA ARG A 95 0.17 -14.36 -7.38
C ARG A 95 0.28 -12.85 -7.49
N HIS A 96 -0.24 -12.16 -6.49
CA HIS A 96 -0.13 -10.71 -6.36
C HIS A 96 0.30 -10.38 -4.93
N LEU A 97 1.29 -9.49 -4.81
CA LEU A 97 1.77 -9.00 -3.53
C LEU A 97 1.45 -7.51 -3.41
N ALA A 98 0.54 -7.17 -2.51
CA ALA A 98 0.22 -5.79 -2.19
C ALA A 98 1.22 -5.24 -1.16
N ILE A 99 1.75 -4.04 -1.43
CA ILE A 99 2.64 -3.33 -0.51
C ILE A 99 2.06 -1.96 -0.20
N SER A 100 1.62 -1.80 1.05
CA SER A 100 1.05 -0.55 1.55
C SER A 100 1.99 0.14 2.53
N ILE A 101 2.06 1.47 2.41
CA ILE A 101 2.85 2.33 3.28
C ILE A 101 1.91 2.89 4.34
N GLU A 102 2.10 2.47 5.58
CA GLU A 102 1.13 2.62 6.66
C GLU A 102 1.75 3.33 7.87
N THR A 103 0.88 3.83 8.75
CA THR A 103 1.27 4.29 10.08
C THR A 103 1.12 3.16 11.09
N ARG A 104 2.21 2.78 11.75
CA ARG A 104 2.19 1.74 12.78
C ARG A 104 1.59 2.28 14.08
N ARG A 105 0.36 1.88 14.37
CA ARG A 105 -0.46 2.41 15.48
C ARG A 105 -0.27 1.61 16.77
N ARG A 106 -0.12 2.31 17.91
CA ARG A 106 -0.06 1.70 19.26
C ARG A 106 -1.46 1.34 19.78
N ILE A 107 -1.54 0.35 20.68
CA ILE A 107 -2.80 -0.19 21.23
C ILE A 107 -3.72 0.88 21.84
N ASN A 108 -3.17 1.99 22.34
CA ASN A 108 -3.93 3.09 22.98
C ASN A 108 -3.84 4.44 22.24
N GLN A 109 -3.42 4.45 20.97
CA GLN A 109 -3.24 5.70 20.23
C GLN A 109 -4.52 6.04 19.43
N ILE A 110 -5.18 7.13 19.82
CA ILE A 110 -6.39 7.63 19.15
C ILE A 110 -6.04 8.02 17.71
N TYR A 111 -6.63 7.32 16.75
CA TYR A 111 -6.47 7.59 15.34
C TYR A 111 -7.30 8.80 14.93
N SER A 112 -6.67 9.80 14.30
CA SER A 112 -7.39 10.92 13.69
C SER A 112 -6.99 11.03 12.22
N THR A 113 -7.97 10.90 11.34
CA THR A 113 -7.84 11.12 9.90
C THR A 113 -7.56 12.58 9.55
N TRP A 114 -7.88 13.54 10.43
CA TRP A 114 -7.91 14.97 10.08
C TRP A 114 -7.23 15.93 11.06
N ARG A 115 -7.06 15.63 12.36
CA ARG A 115 -6.66 16.64 13.37
C ARG A 115 -5.16 16.73 13.72
N GLY A 116 -4.25 15.99 13.08
CA GLY A 116 -2.82 16.19 13.37
C GLY A 116 -1.84 15.42 12.47
N PHE A 117 -1.41 16.06 11.37
CA PHE A 117 -0.04 16.29 10.85
C PHE A 117 1.18 15.41 11.32
N PHE A 118 0.91 14.16 11.73
CA PHE A 118 1.67 12.91 11.69
C PHE A 118 3.07 12.77 12.29
N LYS A 119 3.67 13.74 12.99
CA LYS A 119 4.97 13.49 13.68
C LYS A 119 4.93 12.48 14.86
N HIS A 120 3.87 11.67 15.01
CA HIS A 120 3.66 10.78 16.16
C HIS A 120 3.47 9.30 15.82
N TYR A 121 3.59 8.90 14.54
CA TYR A 121 3.44 7.50 14.12
C TYR A 121 4.70 6.99 13.45
N THR A 122 5.16 5.80 13.82
CA THR A 122 6.26 5.13 13.12
C THR A 122 5.78 4.72 11.72
N LEU A 123 6.57 5.00 10.70
CA LEU A 123 6.35 4.52 9.34
C LEU A 123 6.53 3.01 9.29
N THR A 124 5.63 2.31 8.61
CA THR A 124 5.82 0.90 8.30
C THR A 124 5.33 0.59 6.90
N TYR A 125 5.84 -0.50 6.34
CA TYR A 125 5.35 -1.08 5.10
C TYR A 125 4.65 -2.38 5.49
N VAL A 126 3.53 -2.67 4.85
CA VAL A 126 2.79 -3.91 5.01
C VAL A 126 2.89 -4.66 3.69
N LEU A 127 3.57 -5.79 3.71
CA LEU A 127 3.47 -6.81 2.68
C LEU A 127 2.21 -7.63 2.95
N ALA A 128 1.32 -7.78 1.98
CA ALA A 128 0.07 -8.51 2.19
C ALA A 128 -0.47 -9.13 0.90
N ASP A 129 -1.28 -10.17 1.10
CA ASP A 129 -2.18 -10.68 0.08
C ASP A 129 -3.22 -9.61 -0.27
N GLU A 130 -3.62 -9.51 -1.55
CA GLU A 130 -4.62 -8.53 -1.98
C GLU A 130 -5.96 -8.73 -1.28
N ARG A 131 -6.32 -9.98 -0.94
CA ARG A 131 -7.57 -10.27 -0.25
C ARG A 131 -7.60 -9.72 1.18
N ASP A 132 -6.45 -9.58 1.81
CA ASP A 132 -6.31 -8.89 3.09
C ASP A 132 -6.40 -7.38 2.84
N LEU A 133 -5.47 -6.84 2.07
CA LEU A 133 -5.24 -5.40 2.02
C LEU A 133 -6.28 -4.65 1.20
N ILE A 134 -6.68 -5.19 0.05
CA ILE A 134 -7.72 -4.61 -0.80
C ILE A 134 -9.10 -5.09 -0.33
N GLY A 135 -9.24 -6.38 0.00
CA GLY A 135 -10.52 -6.97 0.40
C GLY A 135 -11.16 -6.31 1.62
N VAL A 136 -10.37 -5.94 2.65
CA VAL A 136 -10.92 -5.19 3.79
C VAL A 136 -11.49 -3.82 3.37
N ARG A 137 -10.92 -3.19 2.34
CA ARG A 137 -11.33 -1.86 1.88
C ARG A 137 -12.60 -1.97 1.04
N THR A 138 -12.67 -2.93 0.12
CA THR A 138 -13.83 -3.13 -0.77
C THR A 138 -15.03 -3.75 -0.04
N ASP A 139 -14.83 -4.83 0.69
CA ASP A 139 -15.93 -5.69 1.15
C ASP A 139 -16.37 -5.41 2.58
N VAL A 140 -15.43 -4.97 3.43
CA VAL A 140 -15.69 -4.77 4.87
C VAL A 140 -15.94 -3.30 5.19
N ARG A 141 -15.03 -2.42 4.76
CA ARG A 141 -15.12 -0.97 5.00
C ARG A 141 -15.97 -0.24 3.96
N LYS A 142 -16.29 -0.91 2.84
CA LYS A 142 -17.06 -0.37 1.71
C LYS A 142 -16.50 0.96 1.18
N GLU A 143 -15.17 1.05 1.14
CA GLU A 143 -14.44 2.16 0.53
C GLU A 143 -14.58 2.11 -1.00
N ARG A 144 -14.45 3.27 -1.66
CA ARG A 144 -14.37 3.30 -3.13
C ARG A 144 -12.93 3.01 -3.52
N VAL A 145 -12.68 1.83 -4.09
CA VAL A 145 -11.33 1.37 -4.44
C VAL A 145 -11.19 1.30 -5.96
N TYR A 146 -10.13 1.91 -6.48
CA TYR A 146 -9.78 1.87 -7.88
C TYR A 146 -8.48 1.08 -8.08
N LEU A 147 -8.44 0.25 -9.11
CA LEU A 147 -7.27 -0.49 -9.56
C LEU A 147 -6.85 0.01 -10.94
N TYR A 148 -5.61 0.51 -11.03
CA TYR A 148 -5.04 1.03 -12.26
C TYR A 148 -3.79 0.23 -12.64
N SER A 149 -3.87 -0.51 -13.74
CA SER A 149 -2.70 -1.24 -14.25
C SER A 149 -1.74 -0.30 -14.95
N VAL A 150 -0.49 -0.30 -14.49
CA VAL A 150 0.55 0.61 -14.95
C VAL A 150 1.23 0.04 -16.20
N LYS A 151 1.33 0.85 -17.24
CA LYS A 151 2.02 0.54 -18.49
C LYS A 151 3.51 0.89 -18.37
N ILE A 152 4.28 -0.02 -17.78
CA ILE A 152 5.74 0.09 -17.66
C ILE A 152 6.42 -1.21 -18.12
N PRO A 153 7.68 -1.15 -18.61
CA PRO A 153 8.48 -2.33 -18.88
C PRO A 153 8.67 -3.20 -17.63
N ALA A 154 8.89 -4.51 -17.84
CA ALA A 154 9.10 -5.45 -16.74
C ALA A 154 10.31 -5.06 -15.90
N GLU A 155 11.38 -4.58 -16.52
CA GLU A 155 12.61 -4.13 -15.86
C GLU A 155 12.34 -2.94 -14.91
N THR A 156 11.48 -2.01 -15.32
CA THR A 156 11.06 -0.88 -14.47
C THR A 156 10.20 -1.36 -13.31
N ALA A 157 9.31 -2.33 -13.54
CA ALA A 157 8.49 -2.93 -12.49
C ALA A 157 9.34 -3.68 -11.45
N GLN A 158 10.34 -4.43 -11.90
CA GLN A 158 11.32 -5.12 -11.06
C GLN A 158 12.17 -4.14 -10.26
N ALA A 159 12.69 -3.09 -10.90
CA ALA A 159 13.45 -2.05 -10.21
C ALA A 159 12.61 -1.35 -9.14
N LEU A 160 11.33 -1.10 -9.42
CA LEU A 160 10.39 -0.51 -8.47
C LEU A 160 10.19 -1.44 -7.27
N PHE A 161 9.99 -2.73 -7.52
CA PHE A 161 9.84 -3.74 -6.48
C PHE A 161 11.07 -3.82 -5.58
N ILE A 162 12.27 -3.90 -6.16
CA ILE A 162 13.54 -3.86 -5.41
C ILE A 162 13.62 -2.59 -4.55
N ASN A 163 13.24 -1.43 -5.09
CA ASN A 163 13.30 -0.17 -4.36
C ASN A 163 12.37 -0.16 -3.13
N TYR A 164 11.18 -0.76 -3.25
CA TYR A 164 10.28 -0.97 -2.11
C TYR A 164 10.89 -1.90 -1.06
N LEU A 165 11.43 -3.04 -1.48
CA LEU A 165 12.02 -4.01 -0.57
C LEU A 165 13.27 -3.46 0.15
N GLY A 166 14.13 -2.71 -0.54
CA GLY A 166 15.26 -2.04 0.09
C GLY A 166 14.82 -0.99 1.13
N ARG A 167 13.67 -0.34 0.92
CA ARG A 167 13.09 0.58 1.92
C ARG A 167 12.56 -0.15 3.14
N ILE A 168 11.97 -1.33 2.95
CA ILE A 168 11.55 -2.21 4.04
C ILE A 168 12.75 -2.64 4.88
N GLU A 169 13.81 -3.12 4.24
CA GLU A 169 15.05 -3.53 4.91
C GLU A 169 15.65 -2.36 5.72
N LYS A 170 15.76 -1.17 5.12
CA LYS A 170 16.23 0.02 5.84
C LYS A 170 15.40 0.33 7.08
N LEU A 171 14.06 0.30 6.98
CA LEU A 171 13.17 0.60 8.10
C LEU A 171 13.19 -0.48 9.19
N SER A 172 13.53 -1.73 8.84
CA SER A 172 13.71 -2.81 9.81
C SER A 172 14.90 -2.55 10.76
N LEU A 173 15.94 -1.89 10.26
CA LEU A 173 17.14 -1.52 11.01
C LEU A 173 17.04 -0.13 11.65
N GLN A 174 16.46 0.83 10.92
CA GLN A 174 16.37 2.23 11.30
C GLN A 174 14.92 2.70 11.16
N PRO A 175 14.10 2.56 12.21
CA PRO A 175 12.71 3.02 12.18
C PRO A 175 12.66 4.55 12.00
N GLU A 176 11.73 5.01 11.18
CA GLU A 176 11.53 6.43 10.89
C GLU A 176 10.10 6.85 11.24
N PHE A 177 9.90 8.15 11.49
CA PHE A 177 8.55 8.69 11.61
C PHE A 177 7.87 8.82 10.26
N TYR A 178 6.58 8.46 10.21
CA TYR A 178 5.69 8.87 9.15
C TYR A 178 5.58 10.40 9.19
N ASN A 179 5.67 11.06 8.05
CA ASN A 179 5.54 12.50 7.96
C ASN A 179 4.67 12.87 6.76
N THR A 180 3.57 13.58 7.02
CA THR A 180 2.58 13.97 6.03
C THR A 180 3.13 14.77 4.87
N PHE A 181 4.24 15.50 5.06
CA PHE A 181 4.76 16.36 4.01
C PHE A 181 5.82 15.69 3.13
N ASN A 182 6.62 14.78 3.68
CA ASN A 182 7.79 14.23 2.98
C ASN A 182 8.03 12.73 3.18
N ASN A 183 7.32 12.05 4.09
CA ASN A 183 7.49 10.62 4.35
C ASN A 183 6.12 9.95 4.60
N ASN A 184 5.23 10.07 3.61
CA ASN A 184 3.89 9.51 3.62
C ASN A 184 3.73 8.47 2.49
N CYS A 185 2.56 7.82 2.40
CA CYS A 185 2.30 6.83 1.36
C CYS A 185 2.51 7.38 -0.07
N THR A 186 2.00 8.56 -0.36
CA THR A 186 2.04 9.14 -1.70
C THR A 186 3.41 9.72 -2.07
N THR A 187 4.13 10.33 -1.12
CA THR A 187 5.50 10.84 -1.36
C THR A 187 6.52 9.72 -1.46
N ASN A 188 6.38 8.64 -0.68
CA ASN A 188 7.24 7.46 -0.85
C ASN A 188 6.95 6.75 -2.18
N ILE A 189 5.68 6.57 -2.59
CA ILE A 189 5.35 6.05 -3.92
C ILE A 189 6.03 6.90 -5.01
N LEU A 190 5.93 8.23 -4.92
CA LEU A 190 6.57 9.12 -5.89
C LEU A 190 8.10 9.00 -5.89
N HIS A 191 8.72 8.91 -4.71
CA HIS A 191 10.17 8.74 -4.59
C HIS A 191 10.62 7.42 -5.22
N HIS A 192 9.88 6.33 -4.97
CA HIS A 192 10.13 5.03 -5.58
C HIS A 192 9.94 5.07 -7.11
N ALA A 193 8.91 5.77 -7.59
CA ALA A 193 8.65 5.88 -9.02
C ALA A 193 9.71 6.76 -9.73
N ALA A 194 10.13 7.87 -9.10
CA ALA A 194 11.16 8.76 -9.63
C ALA A 194 12.57 8.14 -9.64
N SER A 195 12.84 7.16 -8.76
CA SER A 195 14.14 6.45 -8.76
C SER A 195 14.28 5.47 -9.92
N VAL A 196 13.16 5.04 -10.53
CA VAL A 196 13.13 4.07 -11.64
C VAL A 196 12.70 4.69 -12.98
N SER A 197 12.15 5.90 -12.97
CA SER A 197 11.78 6.65 -14.17
C SER A 197 12.11 8.14 -14.03
N PRO A 198 13.10 8.66 -14.79
CA PRO A 198 13.49 10.07 -14.73
C PRO A 198 12.38 11.07 -15.13
N GLU A 199 11.35 10.59 -15.84
CA GLU A 199 10.22 11.41 -16.28
C GLU A 199 9.26 11.75 -15.14
N ILE A 200 9.28 10.98 -14.06
CA ILE A 200 8.42 11.16 -12.91
C ILE A 200 8.99 12.26 -12.01
N LYS A 201 8.46 13.48 -12.18
CA LYS A 201 8.82 14.64 -11.37
C LYS A 201 7.90 14.81 -10.17
N PHE A 202 8.36 15.56 -9.17
CA PHE A 202 7.51 15.96 -8.04
C PHE A 202 6.34 16.83 -8.52
N ASN A 203 5.11 16.49 -8.08
CA ASN A 203 3.89 17.21 -8.43
C ASN A 203 3.02 17.39 -7.19
N TRP A 204 2.48 18.59 -6.96
CA TRP A 204 1.59 18.87 -5.82
C TRP A 204 0.34 17.98 -5.80
N LYS A 205 -0.10 17.44 -6.96
CA LYS A 205 -1.19 16.46 -7.05
C LYS A 205 -0.90 15.16 -6.27
N VAL A 206 0.38 14.88 -5.98
CA VAL A 206 0.85 13.77 -5.13
C VAL A 206 0.67 14.11 -3.64
N LEU A 207 0.65 15.40 -3.26
CA LEU A 207 0.35 15.83 -1.90
C LEU A 207 -1.16 15.77 -1.59
N VAL A 208 -2.00 15.89 -2.62
CA VAL A 208 -3.45 15.68 -2.55
C VAL A 208 -3.77 14.34 -3.19
N SER A 209 -3.44 13.26 -2.49
CA SER A 209 -3.42 11.87 -2.97
C SER A 209 -4.66 11.44 -3.78
N GLY A 210 -5.81 12.09 -3.60
CA GLY A 210 -7.00 11.87 -4.42
C GLY A 210 -6.87 12.21 -5.91
N TYR A 211 -5.79 12.89 -6.34
CA TYR A 211 -5.50 13.21 -7.75
C TYR A 211 -4.29 12.47 -8.33
N ALA A 212 -3.68 11.54 -7.57
CA ALA A 212 -2.50 10.82 -8.02
C ALA A 212 -2.80 9.96 -9.27
N ASP A 213 -3.98 9.35 -9.33
CA ASP A 213 -4.45 8.58 -10.49
C ASP A 213 -4.47 9.42 -11.77
N LYS A 214 -4.97 10.66 -11.69
CA LYS A 214 -4.96 11.61 -12.80
C LYS A 214 -3.54 11.99 -13.21
N TYR A 215 -2.64 12.16 -12.25
CA TYR A 215 -1.24 12.47 -12.55
C TYR A 215 -0.54 11.31 -13.28
N ILE A 216 -0.74 10.07 -12.82
CA ILE A 216 -0.18 8.87 -13.47
C ILE A 216 -0.74 8.72 -14.89
N TYR A 217 -2.03 9.04 -15.10
CA TYR A 217 -2.63 9.11 -16.43
C TYR A 217 -1.98 10.19 -17.32
N GLU A 218 -1.78 11.41 -16.79
CA GLU A 218 -1.15 12.53 -17.51
C GLU A 218 0.31 12.24 -17.89
N LEU A 219 1.00 11.37 -17.15
CA LEU A 219 2.34 10.86 -17.48
C LEU A 219 2.33 9.78 -18.58
N GLY A 220 1.17 9.36 -19.07
CA GLY A 220 1.07 8.31 -20.09
C GLY A 220 1.28 6.88 -19.54
N LEU A 221 1.33 6.72 -18.22
CA LEU A 221 1.59 5.45 -17.56
C LEU A 221 0.33 4.59 -17.37
N LEU A 222 -0.86 5.12 -17.69
CA LEU A 222 -2.13 4.37 -17.68
C LEU A 222 -2.71 4.27 -19.10
N ASP A 223 -3.82 3.53 -19.26
CA ASP A 223 -4.46 3.40 -20.56
C ASP A 223 -5.09 4.71 -21.07
N SER A 224 -4.35 5.40 -21.93
CA SER A 224 -4.72 6.68 -22.56
C SER A 224 -5.61 6.55 -23.80
N ARG A 225 -6.02 5.32 -24.18
CA ARG A 225 -7.00 5.10 -25.27
C ARG A 225 -8.40 5.62 -24.91
N LEU A 226 -8.69 5.75 -23.62
CA LEU A 226 -9.97 6.25 -23.09
C LEU A 226 -9.74 7.60 -22.39
N PRO A 227 -10.68 8.55 -22.48
CA PRO A 227 -10.63 9.74 -21.63
C PRO A 227 -10.54 9.36 -20.15
N PHE A 228 -9.73 10.08 -19.36
CA PHE A 228 -9.46 9.76 -17.95
C PHE A 228 -10.72 9.47 -17.12
N LYS A 229 -11.81 10.22 -17.32
CA LYS A 229 -13.07 9.98 -16.64
C LYS A 229 -13.59 8.56 -16.88
N LYS A 230 -13.51 8.08 -18.12
CA LYS A 230 -13.96 6.73 -18.49
C LYS A 230 -13.03 5.67 -17.95
N LEU A 231 -11.72 5.90 -18.00
CA LEU A 231 -10.73 5.03 -17.37
C LEU A 231 -11.03 4.87 -15.86
N LYS A 232 -11.26 5.98 -15.15
CA LYS A 232 -11.59 5.96 -13.73
C LYS A 232 -12.87 5.17 -13.44
N GLU A 233 -13.91 5.29 -14.27
CA GLU A 233 -15.15 4.53 -14.12
C GLU A 233 -14.97 3.02 -14.25
N ILE A 234 -14.11 2.57 -15.18
CA ILE A 234 -13.86 1.14 -15.40
C ILE A 234 -12.82 0.57 -14.42
N SER A 235 -11.95 1.42 -13.88
CA SER A 235 -10.98 1.05 -12.85
C SER A 235 -11.59 0.91 -11.46
N LEU A 236 -12.84 1.35 -11.25
CA LEU A 236 -13.55 1.15 -9.99
C LEU A 236 -13.83 -0.34 -9.77
N ILE A 237 -13.29 -0.90 -8.68
CA ILE A 237 -13.61 -2.27 -8.26
C ILE A 237 -15.07 -2.30 -7.82
N ARG A 238 -15.91 -3.01 -8.58
CA ARG A 238 -17.31 -3.27 -8.22
C ARG A 238 -17.43 -4.68 -7.70
N ARG A 239 -17.80 -4.81 -6.42
CA ARG A 239 -18.10 -6.10 -5.80
C ARG A 239 -19.58 -6.16 -5.39
N PRO A 240 -20.26 -7.30 -5.64
CA PRO A 240 -21.59 -7.54 -5.09
C PRO A 240 -21.61 -7.35 -3.57
N SER A 241 -22.75 -6.93 -3.02
CA SER A 241 -22.88 -6.67 -1.57
C SER A 241 -22.63 -7.90 -0.70
N ASP A 242 -22.93 -9.08 -1.25
CA ASP A 242 -22.82 -10.42 -0.66
C ASP A 242 -21.55 -11.17 -1.08
N ALA A 243 -20.66 -10.52 -1.84
CA ALA A 243 -19.43 -11.16 -2.30
C ALA A 243 -18.52 -11.53 -1.12
N ALA A 244 -17.99 -12.75 -1.15
CA ALA A 244 -17.00 -13.19 -0.17
C ALA A 244 -15.58 -12.76 -0.58
N ILE A 245 -14.72 -12.52 0.40
CA ILE A 245 -13.27 -12.41 0.18
C ILE A 245 -12.71 -13.85 0.11
N ALA A 246 -12.61 -14.40 -1.09
CA ALA A 246 -12.19 -15.78 -1.34
C ALA A 246 -10.74 -15.90 -1.86
N ASP A 247 -10.26 -17.12 -2.11
CA ASP A 247 -8.89 -17.36 -2.62
C ASP A 247 -8.66 -16.79 -4.02
N ASP A 248 -9.71 -16.65 -4.84
CA ASP A 248 -9.65 -16.08 -6.18
C ASP A 248 -9.84 -14.56 -6.20
N TYR A 249 -9.79 -13.90 -5.04
CA TYR A 249 -10.08 -12.47 -4.88
C TYR A 249 -9.29 -11.59 -5.86
N SER A 250 -7.98 -11.81 -6.01
CA SER A 250 -7.13 -11.09 -6.96
C SER A 250 -7.62 -11.16 -8.40
N LYS A 251 -8.13 -12.33 -8.81
CA LYS A 251 -8.72 -12.49 -10.14
C LYS A 251 -10.06 -11.76 -10.22
N SER A 252 -10.89 -11.87 -9.18
CA SER A 252 -12.24 -11.28 -9.15
C SER A 252 -12.24 -9.76 -9.30
N ILE A 253 -11.27 -9.05 -8.71
CA ILE A 253 -11.19 -7.59 -8.78
C ILE A 253 -10.65 -7.04 -10.11
N ARG A 254 -10.23 -7.93 -11.01
CA ARG A 254 -9.73 -7.60 -12.36
C ARG A 254 -10.71 -8.01 -13.47
N LEU A 255 -11.84 -8.63 -13.13
CA LEU A 255 -12.86 -8.97 -14.11
C LEU A 255 -13.62 -7.70 -14.55
N PRO A 256 -14.02 -7.60 -15.83
CA PRO A 256 -14.90 -6.53 -16.29
C PRO A 256 -16.20 -6.53 -15.47
N SER A 257 -16.61 -5.36 -14.98
CA SER A 257 -17.93 -5.17 -14.35
C SER A 257 -19.06 -5.17 -15.37
#